data_AF-A0A258Z2T0-F1
#
_entry.id   AF-A0A258Z2T0-F1
#
_cell.length_a   1.000
_cell.length_b   1.000
_cell.length_c   1.000
_cell.angle_alpha   90.00
_cell.angle_beta   90.00
_cell.angle_gamma   90.00
#
_symmetry.space_group_name_H-M   'P 1'
#
loop_
_entity.id
_entity.type
_entity.pdbx_description
1 polymer ?
#
loop_
_entity_poly.entity_id
_entity_poly.type
_entity_poly.pdbx_seq_one_letter_code
_entity_poly.pdbx_strand_id
1 'polypeptide(L)' 'MQADMVLERVDTGVRAELTYDPSFVSTDKRMGELLVRITSGSADAEDRELFGTLWQDRVKRILIEYKNDPRLVKCEVVQ' A
#
# COMPACT_ATOMS: atom_id res chain seq x y z
N MET A 1 -1.88 -17.04 5.76
CA MET A 1 -1.20 -15.85 5.19
C MET A 1 0.01 -15.60 6.07
N GLN A 2 1.16 -15.28 5.47
CA GLN A 2 2.35 -14.90 6.22
C GLN A 2 2.25 -13.41 6.54
N ALA A 3 2.62 -12.99 7.75
CA ALA A 3 2.66 -11.58 8.12
C ALA A 3 3.69 -10.82 7.27
N ASP A 4 3.39 -9.57 6.90
CA ASP A 4 4.32 -8.70 6.15
C ASP A 4 5.48 -8.25 7.04
N MET A 5 5.21 -8.09 8.34
CA MET A 5 6.20 -7.73 9.34
C MET A 5 5.87 -8.40 10.68
N VAL A 6 6.90 -8.85 11.40
CA VAL A 6 6.79 -9.38 12.76
C VAL A 6 7.69 -8.56 13.67
N LEU A 7 7.13 -8.08 14.78
CA LEU A 7 7.88 -7.38 15.82
C LEU A 7 7.95 -8.30 17.05
N GLU A 8 9.13 -8.44 17.64
CA GLU A 8 9.33 -9.20 18.86
C GLU A 8 9.88 -8.28 19.96
N ARG A 9 9.28 -8.35 21.15
CA ARG A 9 9.82 -7.71 22.33
C ARG A 9 11.06 -8.46 22.83
N VAL A 10 12.18 -7.76 22.93
CA VAL A 10 13.46 -8.34 23.38
C VAL A 10 13.48 -8.77 24.85
N ASP A 11 12.57 -8.25 25.67
CA ASP A 11 12.53 -8.53 27.12
C ASP A 11 11.63 -9.70 27.50
N THR A 12 10.63 -10.01 26.67
CA THR A 12 9.55 -10.95 26.99
C THR A 12 9.34 -12.01 25.91
N GLY A 13 9.90 -11.81 24.71
CA GLY A 13 9.68 -12.68 23.55
C GLY A 13 8.27 -12.56 22.95
N VAL A 14 7.40 -11.70 23.47
CA VAL A 14 6.04 -11.47 22.92
C VAL A 14 6.16 -10.93 21.51
N ARG A 15 5.37 -11.50 20.59
CA ARG A 15 5.37 -11.13 19.17
C ARG A 15 4.09 -10.43 18.76
N ALA A 16 4.23 -9.51 17.80
CA ALA A 16 3.11 -8.89 17.10
C ALA A 16 3.30 -9.10 15.60
N GLU A 17 2.30 -9.67 14.95
CA GLU A 17 2.23 -9.83 13.50
C GLU A 17 1.46 -8.67 12.89
N LEU A 18 2.02 -8.09 11.83
CA LEU A 18 1.46 -6.94 11.12
C LEU A 18 1.16 -7.33 9.68
N THR A 19 -0.03 -6.99 9.22
CA THR A 19 -0.46 -7.17 7.82
C THR A 19 -0.94 -5.83 7.28
N TYR A 20 -0.44 -5.44 6.11
CA TYR A 20 -0.79 -4.19 5.44
C TYR A 20 -1.75 -4.45 4.27
N ASP A 21 -2.96 -3.88 4.33
CA ASP A 21 -3.97 -4.01 3.27
C ASP A 21 -4.56 -2.65 2.86
N PRO A 22 -4.03 -2.02 1.79
CA PRO A 22 -4.60 -0.80 1.23
C PRO A 22 -5.65 -1.07 0.13
N SER A 23 -6.11 -2.32 -0.08
CA SER A 23 -6.97 -2.68 -1.20
C SER A 23 -8.33 -1.96 -1.17
N PHE A 24 -8.82 -1.61 0.01
CA PHE A 24 -10.06 -0.86 0.19
C PHE A 24 -9.93 0.62 -0.23
N VAL A 25 -8.70 1.14 -0.36
CA VAL A 25 -8.47 2.49 -0.89
C VAL A 25 -8.50 2.44 -2.41
N SER A 26 -9.64 2.89 -2.97
CA SER A 26 -9.92 2.84 -4.40
C SER A 26 -8.79 3.42 -5.24
N THR A 27 -8.41 2.72 -6.29
CA THR A 27 -7.49 3.22 -7.33
C THR A 27 -8.26 3.86 -8.47
N ASP A 28 -7.67 4.84 -9.16
CA ASP A 28 -8.23 5.31 -10.42
C ASP A 28 -8.13 4.17 -11.47
N LYS A 29 -9.20 3.98 -12.25
CA LYS A 29 -9.30 2.89 -13.23
C LYS A 29 -8.20 2.96 -14.31
N ARG A 30 -7.69 4.15 -14.60
CA ARG A 30 -6.63 4.38 -15.59
C ARG A 30 -5.25 3.93 -15.11
N MET A 31 -5.03 3.82 -13.80
CA MET A 31 -3.71 3.47 -13.24
C MET A 31 -3.21 2.10 -13.70
N GLY A 32 -4.12 1.12 -13.85
CA GLY A 32 -3.75 -0.23 -14.29
C GLY A 32 -3.18 -0.24 -15.71
N GLU A 33 -3.86 0.40 -16.65
CA GLU A 33 -3.41 0.51 -18.04
C GLU A 33 -2.11 1.31 -18.15
N LEU A 34 -2.01 2.44 -17.44
CA LEU A 34 -0.80 3.26 -17.42
C LEU A 34 0.41 2.49 -16.86
N LEU A 35 0.23 1.70 -15.80
CA LEU A 35 1.29 0.85 -15.26
C LEU A 35 1.79 -0.18 -16.28
N VAL A 36 0.88 -0.80 -17.03
CA VAL A 36 1.23 -1.73 -18.12
C VAL A 36 2.01 -1.01 -19.23
N ARG A 37 1.59 0.20 -19.63
CA ARG A 37 2.32 1.00 -20.64
C ARG A 37 3.71 1.41 -20.16
N ILE A 38 3.85 1.80 -18.89
CA ILE A 38 5.13 2.17 -18.29
C ILE A 38 6.08 0.96 -18.23
N THR A 39 5.61 -0.17 -17.71
CA THR A 39 6.43 -1.39 -17.54
C THR A 39 6.79 -2.06 -18.86
N SER A 40 5.96 -1.91 -19.90
CA SER A 40 6.28 -2.36 -21.26
C SER A 40 7.17 -1.39 -22.05
N GLY A 41 7.46 -0.20 -21.52
CA GLY A 41 8.25 0.83 -22.20
C GLY A 41 7.51 1.57 -23.32
N SER A 42 6.21 1.37 -23.46
CA SER A 42 5.36 2.03 -24.47
C SER A 42 4.75 3.35 -24.00
N ALA A 43 4.94 3.71 -22.73
CA ALA A 43 4.45 4.97 -22.16
C ALA A 43 5.28 6.18 -22.62
N ASP A 44 4.57 7.23 -23.04
CA ASP A 44 5.14 8.54 -23.32
C ASP A 44 5.30 9.38 -22.03
N ALA A 45 5.62 10.67 -22.18
CA ALA A 45 5.79 11.57 -21.05
C ALA A 45 4.47 11.89 -20.34
N GLU A 46 3.38 12.05 -21.10
CA GLU A 46 2.05 12.38 -20.56
C GLU A 46 1.49 11.21 -19.75
N ASP A 47 1.66 9.98 -20.23
CA ASP A 47 1.29 8.76 -19.51
C ASP A 47 1.98 8.67 -18.14
N ARG A 48 3.28 8.98 -18.10
CA ARG A 48 4.08 8.91 -16.87
C ARG A 48 3.67 10.00 -15.88
N GLU A 49 3.42 11.21 -16.36
CA GLU A 49 2.94 12.32 -15.54
C GLU A 49 1.55 12.02 -14.97
N LEU A 50 0.64 11.52 -15.81
CA LEU A 50 -0.70 11.14 -15.39
C LEU A 50 -0.65 10.00 -14.37
N PHE A 51 0.13 8.96 -14.62
CA PHE A 51 0.31 7.87 -13.66
C PHE A 51 0.86 8.38 -12.33
N GLY A 52 1.90 9.21 -12.37
CA GLY A 52 2.50 9.80 -11.17
C GLY A 52 1.48 10.59 -10.37
N THR A 53 0.67 11.41 -11.03
CA THR A 53 -0.40 12.19 -10.40
C THR A 53 -1.44 11.30 -9.70
N LEU A 54 -1.96 10.30 -10.42
CA LEU A 54 -2.98 9.38 -9.88
C LEU A 54 -2.41 8.52 -8.75
N TRP A 55 -1.16 8.07 -8.89
CA TRP A 55 -0.46 7.32 -7.86
C TRP A 55 -0.27 8.15 -6.58
N GLN A 56 0.21 9.39 -6.71
CA GLN A 56 0.42 10.28 -5.57
C GLN A 56 -0.89 10.61 -4.85
N ASP A 57 -1.98 10.83 -5.59
CA ASP A 57 -3.30 11.00 -4.97
C ASP A 57 -3.70 9.77 -4.15
N ARG A 58 -3.53 8.56 -4.70
CA ARG A 58 -3.81 7.33 -3.95
C ARG A 58 -2.91 7.19 -2.71
N VAL A 59 -1.61 7.46 -2.83
CA VAL A 59 -0.67 7.41 -1.69
C VAL A 59 -1.06 8.41 -0.60
N LYS A 60 -1.44 9.63 -0.97
CA LYS A 60 -1.96 10.63 -0.04
C LYS A 60 -3.18 10.11 0.72
N ARG A 61 -4.14 9.50 0.03
CA ARG A 61 -5.33 8.94 0.67
C ARG A 61 -4.97 7.83 1.66
N ILE A 62 -4.07 6.93 1.29
CA ILE A 62 -3.55 5.87 2.19
C ILE A 62 -2.90 6.48 3.44
N LEU A 63 -1.93 7.36 3.26
CA LEU A 63 -1.04 7.81 4.34
C LEU A 63 -1.59 8.98 5.18
N ILE A 64 -2.58 9.71 4.67
CA ILE A 64 -3.11 10.90 5.33
C ILE A 64 -4.57 10.70 5.71
N GLU A 65 -5.43 10.31 4.77
CA GLU A 65 -6.87 10.18 5.02
C GLU A 65 -7.20 8.91 5.81
N TYR A 66 -6.61 7.77 5.43
CA TYR A 66 -6.88 6.46 6.04
C TYR A 66 -5.81 6.00 7.02
N LYS A 67 -4.92 6.90 7.46
CA LYS A 67 -3.77 6.57 8.33
C LYS A 67 -4.14 5.84 9.63
N ASN A 68 -5.36 6.07 10.13
CA ASN A 68 -5.87 5.49 11.38
C ASN A 68 -6.98 4.45 11.13
N ASP A 69 -7.25 4.09 9.87
CA ASP A 69 -8.25 3.07 9.56
C ASP A 69 -7.69 1.70 9.97
N PRO A 70 -8.38 0.94 10.83
CA PRO A 70 -7.87 -0.34 11.34
C PRO A 70 -7.75 -1.42 10.26
N ARG A 71 -8.36 -1.23 9.08
CA ARG A 71 -8.18 -2.14 7.93
C ARG A 71 -6.82 -1.97 7.27
N LEU A 72 -6.19 -0.80 7.42
CA LEU A 72 -4.94 -0.49 6.72
C LEU A 72 -3.77 -1.30 7.25
N VAL A 73 -3.62 -1.36 8.56
CA VAL A 73 -2.63 -2.18 9.24
C VAL A 73 -3.32 -2.96 10.34
N LYS A 74 -3.44 -4.27 10.14
CA LYS A 74 -3.92 -5.18 11.18
C LYS A 74 -2.73 -5.60 12.03
N CYS A 75 -2.88 -5.51 13.36
CA CYS A 75 -1.89 -5.94 14.33
C CYS A 75 -2.49 -7.04 15.21
N GLU A 76 -1.83 -8.18 15.28
CA GLU A 76 -2.24 -9.32 16.11
C GLU A 76 -1.09 -9.73 17.02
N VAL A 77 -1.34 -9.73 18.33
CA VAL A 77 -0.37 -10.26 19.30
C VAL A 77 -0.44 -11.78 19.23
N VAL A 78 0.69 -12.41 18.94
CA VAL A 78 0.83 -13.87 18.90
C VAL A 78 1.68 -14.33 20.09
N GLN A 79 1.19 -15.37 20.76
CA GLN A 79 1.84 -16.00 21.92
C GLN A 79 2.69 -17.19 21.46
#